data_AF-A0AAN7NZ48-F1
#
_entry.id   AF-A0AAN7NZ48-F1
#
_cell.length_a   1.000
_cell.length_b   1.000
_cell.length_c   1.000
_cell.angle_alpha   90.00
_cell.angle_beta   90.00
_cell.angle_gamma   90.00
#
_symmetry.space_group_name_H-M   'P 1'
#
loop_
_entity.id
_entity.type
_entity.pdbx_description
1 polymer ?
#
loop_
_entity_poly.entity_id
_entity_poly.type
_entity_poly.pdbx_seq_one_letter_code
_entity_poly.pdbx_strand_id
1 'polypeptide(L)'
;MYSLIALYLLVNLSLLKTSYLDKRPSMFLPYASECMCETGVDPKKAYDYIYHLKFSNDPCFKCFVKCTLVKIGFYTSDGKVSELVSQLNAQELTQDDFNKCNNTNPDLCERLYKVSKCVVGLLRAL
;
A
#
# COMPACT_ATOMS: atom_id res chain seq x y z
N MET A 1 34.28 22.52 -5.95
CA MET A 1 34.13 21.84 -4.64
C MET A 1 32.67 21.75 -4.18
N TYR A 2 31.83 22.78 -4.40
CA TYR A 2 30.39 22.75 -4.07
C TYR A 2 29.53 21.76 -4.90
N SER A 3 29.93 21.44 -6.15
CA SER A 3 29.19 20.48 -6.99
C SER A 3 29.16 19.05 -6.46
N LEU A 4 30.22 18.60 -5.77
CA LEU A 4 30.29 17.23 -5.25
C LEU A 4 29.45 17.06 -3.97
N ILE A 5 29.36 18.11 -3.16
CA ILE A 5 28.55 18.14 -1.93
C ILE A 5 27.06 18.16 -2.28
N ALA A 6 26.66 18.92 -3.31
CA ALA A 6 25.28 18.94 -3.80
C ALA A 6 24.85 17.58 -4.37
N LEU A 7 25.73 16.89 -5.11
CA LEU A 7 25.45 15.53 -5.59
C LEU A 7 25.30 14.54 -4.44
N TYR A 8 26.17 14.64 -3.42
CA TYR A 8 26.12 13.75 -2.26
C TYR A 8 24.82 13.94 -1.45
N LEU A 9 24.35 15.17 -1.29
CA LEU A 9 23.07 15.45 -0.62
C LEU A 9 21.86 14.95 -1.43
N LEU A 10 21.89 15.06 -2.76
CA LEU A 10 20.82 14.54 -3.63
C LEU A 10 20.74 13.01 -3.64
N VAL A 11 21.88 12.32 -3.52
CA VAL A 11 21.94 10.85 -3.44
C VAL A 11 21.44 10.33 -2.08
N ASN A 12 21.61 11.08 -0.99
CA ASN A 12 21.11 10.68 0.32
C ASN A 12 19.58 10.80 0.46
N LEU A 13 18.94 11.77 -0.21
CA LEU A 13 17.49 11.98 -0.11
C LEU A 13 16.68 10.86 -0.81
N SER A 14 17.23 10.25 -1.86
CA SER A 14 16.56 9.16 -2.60
C SER A 14 16.73 7.78 -1.96
N LEU A 15 17.62 7.61 -0.98
CA LEU A 15 17.89 6.33 -0.31
C LEU A 15 16.88 5.96 0.80
N LEU A 16 16.06 6.90 1.26
CA LEU A 16 15.03 6.61 2.28
C LEU A 16 13.81 5.90 1.66
N LYS A 17 13.39 6.31 0.47
CA LYS A 17 12.14 5.90 -0.21
C LYS A 17 12.06 4.41 -0.59
N THR A 18 13.19 3.72 -0.60
CA THR A 18 13.29 2.31 -1.02
C THR A 18 12.86 1.33 0.08
N SER A 19 12.93 1.72 1.35
CA SER A 19 12.79 0.75 2.46
C SER A 19 11.41 0.09 2.55
N TYR A 20 10.33 0.86 2.36
CA TYR A 20 8.95 0.34 2.32
C TYR A 20 8.67 -0.44 1.03
N LEU A 21 9.11 0.09 -0.11
CA LEU A 21 8.87 -0.54 -1.42
C LEU A 21 9.56 -1.90 -1.53
N ASP A 22 10.75 -2.04 -0.96
CA ASP A 22 11.51 -3.29 -0.94
C ASP A 22 10.85 -4.36 -0.06
N LYS A 23 10.20 -3.94 1.05
CA LYS A 23 9.53 -4.85 2.00
C LYS A 23 8.08 -5.13 1.64
N ARG A 24 7.47 -4.39 0.71
CA ARG A 24 6.08 -4.58 0.32
C ARG A 24 5.78 -6.00 -0.20
N PRO A 25 6.56 -6.59 -1.12
CA PRO A 25 6.25 -7.93 -1.60
C PRO A 25 6.18 -8.98 -0.49
N SER A 26 7.06 -8.92 0.52
CA SER A 26 7.05 -9.90 1.61
C SER A 26 5.82 -9.81 2.51
N MET A 27 5.19 -8.63 2.61
CA MET A 27 3.91 -8.47 3.32
C MET A 27 2.73 -9.04 2.52
N PHE A 28 2.71 -8.85 1.20
CA PHE A 28 1.53 -9.15 0.37
C PHE A 28 1.53 -10.57 -0.22
N LEU A 29 2.69 -11.11 -0.61
CA LEU A 29 2.78 -12.41 -1.28
C LEU A 29 2.18 -13.59 -0.48
N PRO A 30 2.31 -13.67 0.86
CA PRO A 30 1.72 -14.77 1.63
C PRO A 30 0.19 -14.89 1.46
N TYR A 31 -0.49 -13.77 1.17
CA TYR A 31 -1.95 -13.71 1.04
C TYR A 31 -2.41 -13.58 -0.41
N ALA A 32 -1.48 -13.44 -1.36
CA ALA A 32 -1.81 -13.15 -2.76
C ALA A 32 -2.63 -14.27 -3.41
N SER A 33 -2.23 -15.53 -3.22
CA SER A 33 -2.93 -16.70 -3.80
C SER A 33 -4.37 -16.80 -3.30
N GLU A 34 -4.58 -16.71 -1.98
CA GLU A 34 -5.90 -16.74 -1.36
C GLU A 34 -6.78 -15.61 -1.90
N CYS A 35 -6.28 -14.37 -1.87
CA CYS A 35 -7.03 -13.22 -2.35
C CYS A 35 -7.31 -13.26 -3.86
N MET A 36 -6.41 -13.83 -4.67
CA MET A 36 -6.67 -14.02 -6.11
C MET A 36 -7.81 -15.02 -6.34
N CYS A 37 -7.84 -16.12 -5.60
CA CYS A 37 -8.92 -17.10 -5.66
C CYS A 37 -10.26 -16.53 -5.19
N GLU A 38 -10.27 -15.77 -4.10
CA GLU A 38 -11.50 -15.17 -3.55
C GLU A 38 -12.14 -14.16 -4.50
N THR A 39 -11.33 -13.34 -5.17
CA THR A 39 -11.85 -12.21 -5.95
C THR A 39 -11.88 -12.45 -7.44
N GLY A 40 -11.21 -13.50 -7.93
CA GLY A 40 -11.07 -13.77 -9.37
C GLY A 40 -10.32 -12.66 -10.11
N VAL A 41 -9.43 -11.93 -9.43
CA VAL A 41 -8.64 -10.88 -10.09
C VAL A 41 -7.67 -11.53 -11.09
N ASP A 42 -7.44 -10.85 -12.20
CA ASP A 42 -6.37 -11.22 -13.13
C ASP A 42 -5.00 -11.25 -12.40
N PRO A 43 -4.27 -12.38 -12.43
CA PRO A 43 -3.02 -12.52 -11.69
C PRO A 43 -1.98 -11.47 -12.07
N LYS A 44 -1.92 -11.05 -13.34
CA LYS A 44 -0.99 -10.02 -13.78
C LYS A 44 -1.30 -8.69 -13.11
N LYS A 45 -2.58 -8.28 -13.02
CA LYS A 45 -2.99 -7.07 -12.28
C LYS A 45 -2.62 -7.16 -10.79
N ALA A 46 -2.81 -8.33 -10.17
CA ALA A 46 -2.43 -8.56 -8.77
C ALA A 46 -0.93 -8.37 -8.53
N TYR A 47 -0.08 -9.02 -9.33
CA TYR A 47 1.37 -8.89 -9.21
C TYR A 47 1.88 -7.48 -9.57
N ASP A 48 1.31 -6.84 -10.58
CA ASP A 48 1.61 -5.44 -10.94
C ASP A 48 1.34 -4.48 -9.75
N TYR A 49 0.32 -4.76 -8.94
CA TYR A 49 0.05 -4.00 -7.70
C TYR A 49 1.04 -4.30 -6.57
N ILE A 50 1.36 -5.57 -6.36
CA ILE A 50 2.26 -6.00 -5.27
C ILE A 50 3.67 -5.43 -5.50
N TYR A 51 4.21 -5.61 -6.70
CA TYR A 51 5.61 -5.27 -7.00
C TYR A 51 5.80 -3.84 -7.50
N HIS A 52 4.78 -3.25 -8.14
CA HIS A 52 4.97 -1.99 -8.89
C HIS A 52 3.97 -0.90 -8.52
N LEU A 53 3.09 -1.15 -7.54
CA LEU A 53 2.06 -0.18 -7.12
C LEU A 53 1.22 0.34 -8.31
N LYS A 54 0.96 -0.54 -9.29
CA LYS A 54 0.09 -0.26 -10.42
C LYS A 54 -1.34 -0.63 -10.05
N PHE A 55 -2.22 0.37 -10.07
CA PHE A 55 -3.63 0.19 -9.75
C PHE A 55 -4.46 -0.03 -11.01
N SER A 56 -5.34 -1.02 -10.98
CA SER A 56 -6.40 -1.20 -11.98
C SER A 56 -7.71 -0.60 -11.50
N ASN A 57 -8.62 -0.27 -12.42
CA ASN A 57 -10.01 0.11 -12.10
C ASN A 57 -10.98 -1.09 -12.15
N ASP A 58 -10.46 -2.28 -12.46
CA ASP A 58 -11.20 -3.53 -12.49
C ASP A 58 -11.90 -3.84 -11.15
N PRO A 59 -13.19 -4.25 -11.13
CA PRO A 59 -13.91 -4.50 -9.89
C PRO A 59 -13.27 -5.60 -9.02
N CYS A 60 -12.84 -6.70 -9.63
CA CYS A 60 -12.18 -7.81 -8.92
C CYS A 60 -10.85 -7.34 -8.32
N PHE A 61 -10.12 -6.46 -9.03
CA PHE A 61 -8.91 -5.84 -8.50
C PHE A 61 -9.14 -4.99 -7.25
N LYS A 62 -10.22 -4.20 -7.21
CA LYS A 62 -10.52 -3.38 -6.02
C LYS A 62 -10.79 -4.26 -4.80
N CYS A 63 -11.50 -5.37 -5.00
CA CYS A 63 -11.71 -6.34 -3.93
C CYS A 63 -10.43 -7.10 -3.56
N PHE A 64 -9.52 -7.36 -4.50
CA PHE A 64 -8.21 -7.93 -4.21
C PHE A 64 -7.38 -7.03 -3.28
N VAL A 65 -7.39 -5.72 -3.54
CA VAL A 65 -6.75 -4.72 -2.66
C VAL A 65 -7.37 -4.77 -1.27
N LYS A 66 -8.70 -4.80 -1.15
CA LYS A 66 -9.38 -4.96 0.14
C LYS A 66 -8.96 -6.25 0.84
N CYS A 67 -8.99 -7.40 0.16
CA CYS A 67 -8.64 -8.70 0.74
C CYS A 67 -7.23 -8.69 1.32
N THR A 68 -6.23 -8.29 0.53
CA THR A 68 -4.84 -8.27 0.97
C THR A 68 -4.63 -7.33 2.16
N LEU A 69 -5.21 -6.13 2.15
CA LEU A 69 -5.08 -5.17 3.25
C LEU A 69 -5.73 -5.67 4.55
N VAL A 70 -6.82 -6.43 4.47
CA VAL A 70 -7.45 -7.06 5.65
C VAL A 70 -6.60 -8.21 6.18
N LYS A 71 -6.11 -9.10 5.29
CA LYS A 71 -5.31 -10.28 5.67
C LYS A 71 -3.95 -9.92 6.26
N ILE A 72 -3.31 -8.87 5.74
CA ILE A 72 -2.07 -8.31 6.31
C ILE A 72 -2.32 -7.69 7.69
N GLY A 73 -3.58 -7.33 8.00
CA GLY A 73 -3.97 -6.75 9.28
C GLY A 73 -3.88 -5.23 9.31
N PHE A 74 -3.82 -4.54 8.16
CA PHE A 74 -3.91 -3.07 8.13
C PHE A 74 -5.33 -2.59 8.40
N TYR A 75 -6.32 -3.39 8.01
CA TYR A 75 -7.73 -3.12 8.26
C TYR A 75 -8.41 -4.32 8.89
N THR A 76 -9.39 -4.03 9.73
CA THR A 76 -10.38 -5.02 10.19
C THR A 76 -11.33 -5.41 9.05
N SER A 77 -12.11 -6.47 9.23
CA SER A 77 -13.08 -6.93 8.22
C SER A 77 -14.21 -5.95 7.95
N ASP A 78 -14.57 -5.08 8.91
CA ASP A 78 -15.50 -3.95 8.75
C ASP A 78 -14.84 -2.71 8.13
N GLY A 79 -13.54 -2.81 7.81
CA GLY A 79 -12.77 -1.81 7.08
C GLY A 79 -12.38 -0.59 7.91
N LYS A 80 -12.17 -0.76 9.22
CA LYS A 80 -11.50 0.24 10.08
C LYS A 80 -10.01 0.00 10.08
N VAL A 81 -9.22 1.06 10.29
CA VAL A 81 -7.77 0.93 10.45
C VAL A 81 -7.51 0.09 11.70
N SER A 82 -6.71 -0.96 11.56
CA SER A 82 -6.34 -1.84 12.66
C SER A 82 -5.38 -1.16 13.63
N GLU A 83 -5.52 -1.42 14.93
CA GLU A 83 -4.57 -0.97 15.95
C GLU A 83 -3.17 -1.56 15.73
N LEU A 84 -3.07 -2.69 15.02
CA LEU A 84 -1.80 -3.29 14.63
C LEU A 84 -0.97 -2.40 13.69
N VAL A 85 -1.62 -1.47 12.96
CA VAL A 85 -0.91 -0.49 12.13
C VAL A 85 0.05 0.36 12.97
N SER A 86 -0.34 0.72 14.19
CA SER A 86 0.50 1.49 15.11
C SER A 86 1.69 0.68 15.65
N GLN A 87 1.64 -0.65 15.55
CA GLN A 87 2.76 -1.55 15.87
C GLN A 87 3.68 -1.77 14.66
N LEU A 88 3.17 -1.51 13.46
CA LEU A 88 3.91 -1.57 12.19
C LEU A 88 4.69 -0.30 11.88
N ASN A 89 4.84 0.62 12.85
CA ASN A 89 5.63 1.87 12.82
C ASN A 89 7.10 1.73 12.35
N ALA A 90 7.52 0.53 11.92
CA ALA A 90 8.81 0.21 11.36
C ALA A 90 9.01 0.62 9.88
N GLN A 91 8.02 1.18 9.17
CA GLN A 91 8.14 1.41 7.71
C GLN A 91 7.39 2.65 7.16
N GLU A 92 7.63 3.85 7.68
CA GLU A 92 7.26 5.15 7.05
C GLU A 92 5.76 5.49 6.96
N LEU A 93 4.85 4.55 7.20
CA LEU A 93 3.40 4.77 7.24
C LEU A 93 2.90 4.83 8.68
N THR A 94 2.23 5.92 9.02
CA THR A 94 1.62 6.13 10.34
C THR A 94 0.11 5.92 10.30
N GLN A 95 -0.50 5.71 11.48
CA GLN A 95 -1.97 5.70 11.60
C GLN A 95 -2.60 7.01 11.08
N ASP A 96 -1.92 8.14 11.24
CA ASP A 96 -2.35 9.44 10.73
C ASP A 96 -2.41 9.48 9.20
N ASP A 97 -1.52 8.78 8.51
CA ASP A 97 -1.53 8.75 7.03
C ASP A 97 -2.74 7.95 6.50
N PHE A 98 -3.12 6.87 7.19
CA PHE A 98 -4.35 6.15 6.89
C PHE A 98 -5.59 6.99 7.22
N ASN A 99 -5.59 7.71 8.34
CA ASN A 99 -6.69 8.59 8.75
C ASN A 99 -6.90 9.75 7.75
N LYS A 100 -5.83 10.39 7.27
CA LYS A 100 -5.88 11.44 6.24
C LYS A 100 -6.54 10.97 4.94
N CYS A 101 -6.36 9.69 4.62
CA CYS A 101 -6.88 9.09 3.40
C CYS A 101 -8.25 8.44 3.55
N ASN A 102 -8.84 8.46 4.76
CA ASN A 102 -10.12 7.83 5.04
C ASN A 102 -11.26 8.44 4.21
N ASN A 103 -12.24 7.63 3.85
CA ASN A 103 -13.41 8.06 3.07
C ASN A 103 -14.67 7.29 3.46
N THR A 104 -15.85 7.81 3.13
CA THR A 104 -17.15 7.27 3.58
C THR A 104 -17.81 6.35 2.54
N ASN A 105 -17.06 5.78 1.60
CA ASN A 105 -17.66 4.90 0.59
C ASN A 105 -18.26 3.63 1.26
N PRO A 106 -19.53 3.29 0.99
CA PRO A 106 -20.18 2.14 1.63
C PRO A 106 -19.68 0.80 1.08
N ASP A 107 -19.17 0.76 -0.15
CA ASP A 107 -18.53 -0.42 -0.71
C ASP A 107 -17.11 -0.52 -0.16
N LEU A 108 -16.83 -1.59 0.59
CA LEU A 108 -15.52 -1.80 1.21
C LEU A 108 -14.39 -2.02 0.19
N CYS A 109 -14.67 -2.63 -0.95
CA CYS A 109 -13.70 -2.79 -2.03
C CYS A 109 -13.33 -1.42 -2.61
N GLU A 110 -14.31 -0.58 -2.93
CA GLU A 110 -14.08 0.79 -3.41
C GLU A 110 -13.41 1.67 -2.36
N ARG A 111 -13.86 1.58 -1.11
CA ARG A 111 -13.32 2.36 0.00
C ARG A 111 -11.84 2.07 0.17
N LEU A 112 -11.47 0.81 0.43
CA LEU A 112 -10.09 0.44 0.73
C LEU A 112 -9.18 0.58 -0.51
N TYR A 113 -9.70 0.40 -1.72
CA TYR A 113 -9.00 0.76 -2.94
C TYR A 113 -8.62 2.25 -2.98
N LYS A 114 -9.58 3.15 -2.70
CA LYS A 114 -9.33 4.60 -2.69
C LYS A 114 -8.36 5.01 -1.58
N VAL A 115 -8.52 4.45 -0.38
CA VAL A 115 -7.57 4.72 0.72
C VAL A 115 -6.17 4.25 0.33
N SER A 116 -6.02 3.03 -0.23
CA SER A 116 -4.73 2.50 -0.67
C SER A 116 -4.05 3.41 -1.71
N LYS A 117 -4.81 3.92 -2.69
CA LYS A 117 -4.27 4.89 -3.67
C LYS A 117 -3.81 6.19 -3.02
N CYS A 118 -4.58 6.71 -2.08
CA CYS A 118 -4.21 7.93 -1.35
C CYS A 118 -2.94 7.73 -0.53
N VAL A 119 -2.84 6.65 0.25
CA VAL A 119 -1.65 6.34 1.07
C VAL A 119 -0.40 6.15 0.19
N VAL A 120 -0.53 5.45 -0.93
CA VAL A 120 0.56 5.32 -1.91
C VAL A 120 0.91 6.67 -2.56
N GLY A 121 -0.06 7.56 -2.73
CA GLY A 121 0.15 8.93 -3.16
C GLY A 121 1.00 9.73 -2.17
N LEU A 122 0.75 9.58 -0.87
CA LEU A 122 1.56 10.21 0.19
C LEU A 122 3.02 9.72 0.13
N LEU A 123 3.24 8.41 -0.01
CA LEU A 123 4.59 7.83 -0.15
C LEU A 123 5.34 8.33 -1.38
N ARG A 124 4.64 8.61 -2.49
CA ARG A 124 5.26 9.12 -3.72
C ARG A 124 5.55 10.63 -3.65
N ALA A 125 4.84 11.37 -2.81
CA ALA A 125 4.98 12.82 -2.63
C ALA A 125 6.10 13.22 -1.65
N LEU A 126 6.54 12.30 -0.79
CA LEU A 126 7.76 12.40 0.04
C LEU A 126 9.01 12.18 -0.80
#